data_AF-A0A926AT04-F1
#
_entry.id   AF-A0A926AT04-F1
#
_cell.length_a   1.000
_cell.length_b   1.000
_cell.length_c   1.000
_cell.angle_alpha   90.00
_cell.angle_beta   90.00
_cell.angle_gamma   90.00
#
_symmetry.space_group_name_H-M   'P 1'
#
loop_
_entity.id
_entity.type
_entity.pdbx_description
1 polymer ?
#
loop_
_entity_poly.entity_id
_entity_poly.type
_entity_poly.pdbx_seq_one_letter_code
_entity_poly.pdbx_strand_id
1 'polypeptide(L)'
;MATAYAERIDERVVVLQTLVAELQGFPEESSRLEFTRQFNDARMVLEQSDTDLARLFRISRPTASRWRSGDSAPHDLGRKAVFNALARVAKDKLRAISR
;
A
#
# COMPACT_ATOMS: atom_id res chain seq x y z
N MET A 1 -24.16 11.10 -18.57
CA MET A 1 -22.70 11.21 -18.31
C MET A 1 -22.34 11.46 -16.85
N ALA A 2 -23.17 12.13 -16.03
CA ALA A 2 -22.87 12.36 -14.61
C ALA A 2 -22.83 11.08 -13.74
N THR A 3 -23.64 10.07 -14.08
CA THR A 3 -23.80 8.83 -13.29
C THR A 3 -22.54 7.96 -13.27
N ALA A 4 -21.92 7.71 -14.42
CA ALA A 4 -20.73 6.86 -14.53
C ALA A 4 -19.45 7.46 -13.90
N TYR A 5 -19.41 8.78 -13.70
CA TYR A 5 -18.31 9.43 -13.00
C TYR A 5 -18.46 9.30 -11.48
N ALA A 6 -19.67 9.50 -10.96
CA ALA A 6 -19.99 9.28 -9.55
C ALA A 6 -19.74 7.81 -9.13
N GLU A 7 -20.18 6.84 -9.95
CA GLU A 7 -19.95 5.41 -9.70
C GLU A 7 -18.46 5.08 -9.58
N ARG A 8 -17.60 5.61 -10.46
CA ARG A 8 -16.14 5.39 -10.38
C ARG A 8 -15.50 6.02 -9.15
N ILE A 9 -16.02 7.15 -8.67
CA ILE A 9 -15.55 7.77 -7.43
C ILE A 9 -15.91 6.88 -6.24
N ASP A 10 -17.14 6.39 -6.19
CA ASP A 10 -17.61 5.52 -5.11
C ASP A 10 -16.80 4.22 -5.06
N GLU A 11 -16.57 3.58 -6.20
CA GLU A 11 -15.70 2.40 -6.31
C GLU A 11 -14.28 2.68 -5.78
N ARG A 12 -13.68 3.81 -6.16
CA ARG A 12 -12.32 4.15 -5.73
C ARG A 12 -12.25 4.45 -4.23
N VAL A 13 -13.28 5.07 -3.66
CA VAL A 13 -13.40 5.28 -2.21
C VAL A 13 -13.48 3.95 -1.48
N VAL A 14 -14.33 3.03 -1.94
CA VAL A 14 -14.47 1.69 -1.35
C VAL A 14 -13.15 0.93 -1.39
N VAL A 15 -12.48 0.88 -2.54
CA VAL A 15 -11.18 0.20 -2.70
C VAL A 15 -10.14 0.75 -1.71
N LEU A 16 -10.05 2.07 -1.58
CA LEU A 16 -9.07 2.68 -0.67
C LEU A 16 -9.43 2.46 0.81
N GLN A 17 -10.71 2.45 1.17
CA GLN A 17 -11.16 2.13 2.53
C GLN A 17 -10.84 0.68 2.90
N THR A 18 -11.14 -0.26 2.00
CA THR A 18 -10.81 -1.68 2.17
C THR A 18 -9.31 -1.87 2.33
N LEU A 19 -8.49 -1.25 1.46
CA LEU A 19 -7.04 -1.32 1.55
C LEU A 19 -6.52 -0.79 2.89
N VAL A 20 -7.07 0.32 3.39
CA VAL A 20 -6.69 0.85 4.71
C VAL A 20 -6.95 -0.17 5.82
N ALA A 21 -8.12 -0.81 5.82
CA ALA A 21 -8.48 -1.80 6.82
C ALA A 21 -7.54 -3.01 6.77
N GLU A 22 -7.26 -3.54 5.58
CA GLU A 22 -6.34 -4.67 5.38
C GLU A 22 -4.92 -4.36 5.86
N LEU A 23 -4.38 -3.20 5.47
CA LEU A 23 -3.03 -2.77 5.87
C LEU A 23 -2.92 -2.57 7.39
N GLN A 24 -3.94 -1.99 8.01
CA GLN A 24 -3.98 -1.79 9.46
C GLN A 24 -4.26 -3.08 10.24
N GLY A 25 -4.93 -4.06 9.63
CA GLY A 25 -5.19 -5.38 10.21
C GLY A 25 -4.05 -6.38 10.03
N PHE A 26 -3.08 -6.09 9.16
CA PHE A 26 -2.04 -7.06 8.78
C PHE A 26 -1.17 -7.50 9.99
N PRO A 27 -0.93 -8.81 10.19
CA PRO A 27 -0.19 -9.32 11.34
C PRO A 27 1.30 -8.96 11.31
N GLU A 28 1.90 -8.73 12.47
CA GLU A 28 3.35 -8.49 12.61
C GLU A 28 4.18 -9.71 12.25
N GLU A 29 3.73 -10.89 12.66
CA GLU A 29 4.43 -12.18 12.46
C GLU A 29 4.11 -12.83 11.11
N SER A 30 3.85 -12.03 10.07
CA SER A 30 3.58 -12.59 8.74
C SER A 30 4.80 -13.36 8.22
N SER A 31 4.58 -14.26 7.27
CA SER A 31 5.64 -14.80 6.43
C SER A 31 6.11 -13.78 5.40
N ARG A 32 7.31 -13.98 4.84
CA ARG A 32 7.85 -13.17 3.73
C ARG A 32 6.89 -13.16 2.53
N LEU A 33 6.30 -14.32 2.23
CA LEU A 33 5.38 -14.47 1.09
C LEU A 33 4.11 -13.64 1.28
N GLU A 34 3.52 -13.66 2.47
CA GLU A 34 2.35 -12.84 2.80
C GLU A 34 2.68 -11.35 2.75
N PHE A 35 3.84 -10.95 3.28
CA PHE A 35 4.32 -9.58 3.15
C PHE A 35 4.41 -9.16 1.69
N THR A 36 5.09 -9.95 0.85
CA THR A 36 5.30 -9.61 -0.57
C THR A 36 3.98 -9.50 -1.32
N ARG A 37 3.01 -10.39 -1.06
CA ARG A 37 1.67 -10.31 -1.66
C ARG A 37 0.97 -9.00 -1.27
N GLN A 38 0.78 -8.75 0.02
CA GLN A 38 0.08 -7.55 0.49
C GLN A 38 0.81 -6.26 0.08
N PHE A 39 2.14 -6.25 0.10
CA PHE A 39 2.95 -5.13 -0.35
C PHE A 39 2.73 -4.84 -1.83
N ASN A 40 2.66 -5.88 -2.66
CA ASN A 40 2.44 -5.73 -4.08
C ASN A 40 1.02 -5.24 -4.41
N ASP A 41 0.01 -5.78 -3.74
CA ASP A 41 -1.37 -5.35 -3.91
C ASP A 41 -1.54 -3.88 -3.53
N ALA A 42 -1.01 -3.50 -2.36
CA ALA A 42 -1.03 -2.12 -1.89
C ALA A 42 -0.30 -1.17 -2.83
N ARG A 43 0.90 -1.54 -3.33
CA ARG A 43 1.63 -0.68 -4.27
C ARG A 43 0.84 -0.48 -5.56
N MET A 44 0.13 -1.50 -6.04
CA MET A 44 -0.63 -1.43 -7.29
C MET A 44 -1.83 -0.51 -7.12
N VAL A 45 -2.63 -0.70 -6.06
CA VAL A 45 -3.78 0.15 -5.76
C VAL A 45 -3.36 1.61 -5.52
N LEU A 46 -2.23 1.82 -4.84
CA LEU A 46 -1.71 3.16 -4.54
C LEU A 46 -0.87 3.76 -5.67
N GLU A 47 -0.68 3.02 -6.77
CA GLU A 47 0.12 3.40 -7.92
C GLU A 47 1.55 3.84 -7.53
N GLN A 48 2.15 3.16 -6.56
CA GLN A 48 3.49 3.48 -6.04
C GLN A 48 4.57 2.81 -6.89
N SER A 49 5.49 3.62 -7.42
CA SER A 49 6.69 3.09 -8.07
C SER A 49 7.75 2.70 -7.05
N ASP A 50 8.75 1.90 -7.47
CA ASP A 50 9.91 1.57 -6.61
C ASP A 50 10.65 2.83 -6.13
N THR A 51 10.59 3.93 -6.90
CA THR A 51 11.16 5.22 -6.51
C THR A 51 10.36 5.88 -5.40
N ASP A 52 9.02 5.83 -5.47
CA ASP A 52 8.15 6.40 -4.44
C ASP A 52 8.28 5.62 -3.13
N LEU A 53 8.31 4.28 -3.22
CA LEU A 53 8.53 3.39 -2.09
C LEU A 53 9.92 3.62 -1.46
N ALA A 54 10.97 3.76 -2.27
CA ALA A 54 12.31 4.09 -1.79
C ALA A 54 12.34 5.40 -0.99
N ARG A 55 11.66 6.44 -1.47
CA ARG A 55 11.52 7.72 -0.76
C ARG A 55 10.70 7.58 0.51
N LEU A 56 9.55 6.90 0.43
CA LEU A 56 8.62 6.71 1.55
C LEU A 56 9.30 6.03 2.74
N PHE A 57 10.07 4.97 2.48
CA PHE A 57 10.73 4.17 3.52
C PHE A 57 12.19 4.57 3.79
N ARG A 58 12.72 5.57 3.09
CA ARG A 58 14.14 5.98 3.15
C ARG A 58 15.10 4.81 2.91
N ILE A 59 14.78 3.99 1.92
CA ILE A 59 15.58 2.85 1.47
C ILE A 59 16.08 3.07 0.05
N SER A 60 17.00 2.22 -0.40
CA SER A 60 17.45 2.23 -1.80
C SER A 60 16.35 1.69 -2.73
N ARG A 61 16.32 2.17 -4.00
CA ARG A 61 15.44 1.60 -5.04
C ARG A 61 15.65 0.09 -5.23
N PRO A 62 16.89 -0.45 -5.23
CA PRO A 62 17.10 -1.90 -5.25
C PRO A 62 16.50 -2.64 -4.05
N THR A 63 16.42 -2.02 -2.87
CA THR A 63 15.75 -2.62 -1.71
C THR A 63 14.24 -2.74 -1.95
N ALA A 64 13.60 -1.66 -2.42
CA ALA A 64 12.18 -1.68 -2.78
C ALA A 64 11.86 -2.72 -3.87
N SER A 65 12.72 -2.82 -4.90
CA SER A 65 12.59 -3.83 -5.96
C SER A 65 12.69 -5.26 -5.42
N ARG A 66 13.60 -5.52 -4.48
CA ARG A 66 13.74 -6.85 -3.83
C ARG A 66 12.55 -7.21 -2.94
N TRP A 67 11.92 -6.23 -2.30
CA TRP A 67 10.66 -6.45 -1.57
C TRP A 67 9.52 -6.79 -2.52
N ARG A 68 9.45 -6.11 -3.66
CA ARG A 68 8.47 -6.34 -4.72
C ARG A 68 8.61 -7.72 -5.35
N SER A 69 9.84 -8.17 -5.64
CA SER A 69 10.11 -9.52 -6.19
C SER A 69 9.97 -10.64 -5.16
N GLY A 70 9.98 -10.31 -3.86
CA GLY A 70 9.95 -11.28 -2.77
C GLY A 70 11.32 -11.92 -2.47
N ASP A 71 12.39 -11.40 -3.08
CA ASP A 71 13.77 -11.82 -2.78
C ASP A 71 14.12 -11.53 -1.32
N SER A 72 13.62 -10.40 -0.79
CA SER A 72 13.72 -10.05 0.61
C SER A 72 12.44 -9.42 1.14
N ALA A 73 12.37 -9.22 2.45
CA ALA A 73 11.33 -8.47 3.13
C ALA A 73 11.97 -7.64 4.25
N PRO A 74 11.27 -6.64 4.79
CA PRO A 74 11.65 -6.04 6.06
C PRO A 74 11.72 -7.12 7.15
N HIS A 75 12.52 -6.87 8.18
CA HIS A 75 12.46 -7.62 9.43
C HIS A 75 11.02 -7.65 9.95
N ASP A 76 10.62 -8.74 10.62
CA ASP A 76 9.22 -8.99 11.01
C ASP A 76 8.62 -7.81 11.80
N LEU A 77 9.35 -7.35 12.83
CA LEU A 77 9.02 -6.15 13.61
C LEU A 77 8.84 -4.86 12.78
N GLY A 78 9.49 -4.77 11.61
CA GLY A 78 9.42 -3.62 10.71
C GLY A 78 8.29 -3.70 9.68
N ARG A 79 7.68 -4.86 9.46
CA ARG A 79 6.65 -5.05 8.41
C ARG A 79 5.38 -4.27 8.72
N LYS A 80 4.98 -4.24 10.00
CA LYS A 80 3.83 -3.44 10.43
C LYS A 80 4.03 -1.96 10.19
N ALA A 81 5.24 -1.46 10.41
CA ALA A 81 5.57 -0.06 10.13
C ALA A 81 5.44 0.27 8.63
N VAL A 82 5.85 -0.66 7.75
CA VAL A 82 5.68 -0.53 6.30
C VAL A 82 4.21 -0.41 5.92
N PHE A 83 3.36 -1.31 6.42
CA PHE A 83 1.93 -1.27 6.09
C PHE A 83 1.20 -0.08 6.70
N ASN A 84 1.57 0.36 7.91
CA ASN A 84 1.03 1.58 8.50
C ASN A 84 1.36 2.83 7.67
N ALA A 85 2.57 2.91 7.10
CA ALA A 85 2.94 3.99 6.21
C ALA A 85 2.16 3.96 4.88
N LEU A 86 1.96 2.77 4.29
CA LEU A 86 1.10 2.63 3.10
C LEU A 86 -0.36 2.99 3.41
N ALA A 87 -0.88 2.61 4.58
CA ALA A 87 -2.22 2.97 5.02
C ALA A 87 -2.37 4.50 5.17
N ARG A 88 -1.31 5.20 5.60
CA ARG A 88 -1.28 6.67 5.63
C ARG A 88 -1.40 7.25 4.22
N VAL A 89 -0.65 6.73 3.25
CA VAL A 89 -0.75 7.14 1.84
C VAL A 89 -2.17 6.93 1.30
N ALA A 90 -2.78 5.78 1.60
CA ALA A 90 -4.16 5.49 1.23
C ALA A 90 -5.17 6.48 1.84
N LYS A 91 -5.01 6.81 3.13
CA LYS A 91 -5.83 7.82 3.82
C LYS A 91 -5.67 9.21 3.22
N ASP A 92 -4.46 9.58 2.82
CA ASP A 92 -4.21 10.88 2.18
C ASP A 92 -4.85 10.95 0.78
N LYS A 93 -4.84 9.85 0.01
CA LYS A 93 -5.60 9.74 -1.26
C LYS A 93 -7.12 9.82 -1.04
N LEU A 94 -7.66 9.14 -0.03
CA LEU A 94 -9.08 9.23 0.34
C LEU A 94 -9.49 10.68 0.62
N ARG A 95 -8.70 11.39 1.45
CA ARG A 95 -8.94 12.81 1.76
C ARG A 95 -8.91 13.71 0.54
N ALA A 96 -8.12 13.38 -0.47
CA ALA A 96 -8.05 14.15 -1.72
C ALA A 96 -9.28 13.93 -2.62
N ILE A 97 -9.97 12.80 -2.51
CA ILE A 97 -11.19 12.49 -3.26
C ILE A 97 -12.42 13.11 -2.58
N SER A 98 -12.44 13.17 -1.24
CA SER A 98 -13.56 13.73 -0.47
C SER A 98 -13.55 15.26 -0.33
N ARG A 99 -12.60 15.95 -0.97
CA ARG A 99 -12.56 17.43 -1.04
C ARG A 99 -13.09 17.90 -2.38
#